data_AF-A0AA38XNR7-F1
#
_entry.id   AF-A0AA38XNR7-F1
#
_cell.length_a   1.000
_cell.length_b   1.000
_cell.length_c   1.000
_cell.angle_alpha   90.00
_cell.angle_beta   90.00
_cell.angle_gamma   90.00
#
_symmetry.space_group_name_H-M   'P 1'
#
loop_
_entity.id
_entity.type
_entity.pdbx_description
1 polymer ?
#
loop_
_entity_poly.entity_id
_entity_poly.type
_entity_poly.pdbx_seq_one_letter_code
_entity_poly.pdbx_strand_id
1 'polypeptide(L)'
;MADDGFDNDCRWPRWLLHVDSLTSYKWQPGNVYSGIAEPQYNAISYTWGRFQLLDTEEIDVKTTPIKGISWINYLPRIRPGHFTVDELLNTIRTAACPYPEYDAVDFLWLDIACIDQTPESPTNRMEVGRQTKIFRGAKDTFIWLPSHRSNDIGLWVLKLECVIAARLPIFAGDNRVVALNSAWFASALETLRWFIKDPWFSSLWTLQEAFLSPKAIFIWRDGLSEEFVHLCRNDKGAVKLFTLKMWVSNWQTVRIRRKRELQMFPEARELNEAIDTTGVLGGVYDEWMNNNLFDIEIPSDLMGNPFQLLAAAKHRTATHREDHVYAIMQVFDLRLGHSDPSASDRHFTLDELEIQLASALLQRYPIFSQLVTHPTTPRSHPTWMITSDVSLPDEAIFAWTHEALGGEVIALTSFSVVAGAKNIAARFRGPMASLATFWGVVAPIKLHDVVLLLDENPEGLPDTHDREPTRFEPHHLSNLQILLLGRLTPPDNVVLMTHQKIEKYQNWTVGLLLQSCSTKEQGT
;
A
#
# COMPACT_ATOMS: atom_id res chain seq x y z
N MET A 1 -19.92 18.94 -21.22
CA MET A 1 -20.66 18.82 -19.94
C MET A 1 -20.75 20.21 -19.36
N ALA A 2 -21.91 20.61 -18.82
CA ALA A 2 -22.00 21.88 -18.10
C ALA A 2 -21.10 21.79 -16.86
N ASP A 3 -20.24 22.79 -16.67
CA ASP A 3 -19.42 22.94 -15.46
C ASP A 3 -20.36 22.94 -14.25
N ASP A 4 -20.32 21.87 -13.45
CA ASP A 4 -21.19 21.75 -12.27
C ASP A 4 -20.69 22.58 -11.09
N GLY A 5 -19.69 23.44 -11.34
CA GLY A 5 -19.08 24.35 -10.37
C GLY A 5 -18.27 23.62 -9.30
N PHE A 6 -18.09 22.31 -9.45
CA PHE A 6 -17.40 21.48 -8.48
C PHE A 6 -15.89 21.59 -8.67
N ASP A 7 -15.21 22.05 -7.62
CA ASP A 7 -13.76 22.06 -7.58
C ASP A 7 -13.21 20.63 -7.45
N ASN A 8 -12.69 20.09 -8.55
CA ASN A 8 -12.08 18.76 -8.58
C ASN A 8 -10.83 18.64 -7.69
N ASP A 9 -10.27 19.77 -7.27
CA ASP A 9 -9.14 19.82 -6.37
C ASP A 9 -9.51 19.88 -4.89
N CYS A 10 -10.79 20.14 -4.60
CA CYS A 10 -11.33 20.17 -3.25
C CYS A 10 -11.17 18.81 -2.54
N ARG A 11 -11.00 18.84 -1.22
CA ARG A 11 -10.93 17.63 -0.35
C ARG A 11 -12.29 16.97 -0.11
N TRP A 12 -13.38 17.69 -0.36
CA TRP A 12 -14.74 17.30 0.00
C TRP A 12 -15.36 16.35 -1.05
N PRO A 13 -16.08 15.29 -0.67
CA PRO A 13 -16.69 14.36 -1.63
C PRO A 13 -17.77 15.04 -2.50
N ARG A 14 -18.06 14.54 -3.70
CA ARG A 14 -19.19 15.10 -4.47
C ARG A 14 -20.55 14.77 -3.84
N TRP A 15 -20.61 13.69 -3.07
CA TRP A 15 -21.80 13.26 -2.35
C TRP A 15 -21.48 12.76 -0.95
N LEU A 16 -22.36 13.03 0.00
CA LEU A 16 -22.32 12.48 1.35
C LEU A 16 -23.69 11.91 1.73
N LEU A 17 -23.71 10.70 2.28
CA LEU A 17 -24.91 10.06 2.80
C LEU A 17 -25.21 10.61 4.19
N HIS A 18 -26.37 11.24 4.36
CA HIS A 18 -26.90 11.56 5.68
C HIS A 18 -27.51 10.31 6.32
N VAL A 19 -27.02 9.95 7.51
CA VAL A 19 -27.25 8.65 8.17
C VAL A 19 -28.73 8.41 8.46
N ASP A 20 -29.40 9.37 9.10
CA ASP A 20 -30.79 9.19 9.57
C ASP A 20 -31.81 9.14 8.43
N SER A 21 -31.63 9.98 7.42
CA SER A 21 -32.59 10.09 6.31
C SER A 21 -32.30 9.11 5.17
N LEU A 22 -31.10 8.50 5.17
CA LEU A 22 -30.50 7.74 4.08
C LEU A 22 -30.53 8.51 2.75
N THR A 23 -30.38 9.84 2.81
CA THR A 23 -30.34 10.70 1.63
C THR A 23 -28.91 11.08 1.35
N SER A 24 -28.43 10.77 0.14
CA SER A 24 -27.17 11.26 -0.36
C SER A 24 -27.34 12.67 -0.88
N TYR A 25 -26.61 13.62 -0.30
CA TYR A 25 -26.67 15.02 -0.68
C TYR A 25 -25.51 15.34 -1.61
N LYS A 26 -25.82 15.93 -2.76
CA LYS A 26 -24.81 16.48 -3.66
C LYS A 26 -24.15 17.70 -3.02
N TRP A 27 -22.84 17.82 -3.17
CA TRP A 27 -22.07 19.00 -2.80
C TRP A 27 -22.66 20.27 -3.44
N GLN A 28 -22.63 21.36 -2.69
CA GLN A 28 -22.96 22.71 -3.14
C GLN A 28 -21.80 23.67 -2.83
N PRO A 29 -21.68 24.81 -3.55
CA PRO A 29 -20.65 25.81 -3.29
C PRO A 29 -20.52 26.17 -1.81
N GLY A 30 -19.28 26.20 -1.31
CA GLY A 30 -19.00 26.35 0.12
C GLY A 30 -18.99 25.05 0.92
N ASN A 31 -18.85 23.89 0.24
CA ASN A 31 -18.79 22.56 0.87
C ASN A 31 -20.05 22.25 1.70
N VAL A 32 -21.21 22.62 1.15
CA VAL A 32 -22.50 22.50 1.83
C VAL A 32 -23.22 21.22 1.42
N TYR A 33 -23.71 20.48 2.41
CA TYR A 33 -24.54 19.28 2.23
C TYR A 33 -25.77 19.40 3.13
N SER A 34 -26.97 19.33 2.54
CA SER A 34 -28.23 19.52 3.27
C SER A 34 -28.29 20.83 4.09
N GLY A 35 -27.64 21.89 3.63
CA GLY A 35 -27.58 23.18 4.34
C GLY A 35 -26.53 23.26 5.45
N ILE A 36 -25.78 22.19 5.70
CA ILE A 36 -24.68 22.16 6.67
C ILE A 36 -23.38 22.41 5.91
N ALA A 37 -22.66 23.47 6.29
CA ALA A 37 -21.36 23.78 5.72
C ALA A 37 -20.27 22.92 6.38
N GLU A 38 -19.41 22.31 5.55
CA GLU A 38 -18.26 21.53 5.99
C GLU A 38 -18.56 20.48 7.08
N PRO A 39 -19.60 19.62 6.91
CA PRO A 39 -19.96 18.64 7.92
C PRO A 39 -18.84 17.61 8.13
N GLN A 40 -18.57 17.21 9.37
CA GLN A 40 -17.72 16.04 9.59
C GLN A 40 -18.38 14.79 8.98
N TYR A 41 -17.56 13.91 8.40
CA TYR A 41 -18.02 12.64 7.88
C TYR A 41 -17.02 11.53 8.17
N ASN A 42 -17.51 10.29 8.31
CA ASN A 42 -16.67 9.09 8.31
C ASN A 42 -16.74 8.39 6.95
N ALA A 43 -15.73 7.60 6.61
CA ALA A 43 -15.70 6.78 5.39
C ALA A 43 -15.83 5.29 5.70
N ILE A 44 -16.48 4.52 4.83
CA ILE A 44 -16.56 3.05 4.93
C ILE A 44 -15.86 2.41 3.73
N SER A 45 -14.85 1.58 4.03
CA SER A 45 -14.11 0.72 3.12
C SER A 45 -14.65 -0.71 3.20
N TYR A 46 -15.08 -1.28 2.07
CA TYR A 46 -15.66 -2.62 2.01
C TYR A 46 -15.69 -3.15 0.57
N THR A 47 -15.87 -4.46 0.40
CA THR A 47 -15.97 -5.06 -0.94
C THR A 47 -17.42 -5.40 -1.26
N TRP A 48 -17.98 -4.82 -2.32
CA TRP A 48 -19.34 -5.11 -2.78
C TRP A 48 -19.42 -5.51 -4.27
N GLY A 49 -18.59 -4.93 -5.14
CA GLY A 49 -18.72 -5.09 -6.60
C GLY A 49 -18.68 -6.54 -7.10
N ARG A 50 -17.91 -7.42 -6.45
CA ARG A 50 -17.82 -8.86 -6.80
C ARG A 50 -19.05 -9.67 -6.44
N PHE A 51 -19.93 -9.09 -5.62
CA PHE A 51 -21.13 -9.72 -5.09
C PHE A 51 -22.39 -9.04 -5.63
N GLN A 52 -22.24 -8.10 -6.57
CA GLN A 52 -23.36 -7.50 -7.29
C GLN A 52 -24.07 -8.58 -8.11
N LEU A 53 -25.39 -8.65 -7.95
CA LEU A 53 -26.27 -9.52 -8.70
C LEU A 53 -26.60 -8.88 -10.05
N LEU A 54 -26.64 -9.68 -11.11
CA LEU A 54 -27.18 -9.27 -12.40
C LEU A 54 -28.69 -9.07 -12.29
N ASP A 55 -29.30 -8.25 -13.16
CA ASP A 55 -30.75 -7.97 -13.16
C ASP A 55 -31.63 -9.23 -13.23
N THR A 56 -31.09 -10.33 -13.75
CA THR A 56 -31.77 -11.63 -13.89
C THR A 56 -31.63 -12.55 -12.68
N GLU A 57 -30.76 -12.24 -11.73
CA GLU A 57 -30.45 -13.10 -10.57
C GLU A 57 -31.21 -12.65 -9.31
N GLU A 58 -31.69 -13.61 -8.53
CA GLU A 58 -32.30 -13.41 -7.19
C GLU A 58 -33.20 -12.16 -7.12
N ILE A 59 -34.19 -12.07 -8.01
CA ILE A 59 -34.97 -10.84 -8.32
C ILE A 59 -35.63 -10.21 -7.07
N ASP A 60 -35.93 -11.01 -6.05
CA ASP A 60 -36.55 -10.56 -4.80
C ASP A 60 -35.58 -9.83 -3.85
N VAL A 61 -34.26 -9.93 -4.08
CA VAL A 61 -33.26 -9.19 -3.31
C VAL A 61 -33.41 -7.71 -3.57
N LYS A 62 -33.56 -6.92 -2.51
CA LYS A 62 -33.75 -5.46 -2.61
C LYS A 62 -32.41 -4.73 -2.62
N THR A 63 -32.40 -3.55 -3.25
CA THR A 63 -31.31 -2.58 -3.12
C THR A 63 -31.41 -1.83 -1.77
N THR A 64 -30.30 -1.23 -1.35
CA THR A 64 -30.27 -0.33 -0.18
C THR A 64 -31.18 0.89 -0.44
N PRO A 65 -32.04 1.31 0.51
CA PRO A 65 -33.03 2.36 0.28
C PRO A 65 -32.45 3.79 0.34
N ILE A 66 -31.38 4.03 -0.41
CA ILE A 66 -30.71 5.35 -0.53
C ILE A 66 -31.57 6.30 -1.37
N LYS A 67 -31.61 7.57 -0.99
CA LYS A 67 -32.38 8.64 -1.65
C LYS A 67 -31.45 9.77 -2.12
N GLY A 68 -31.97 10.73 -2.88
CA GLY A 68 -31.24 11.95 -3.25
C GLY A 68 -30.23 11.79 -4.39
N ILE A 69 -30.19 10.61 -5.01
CA ILE A 69 -29.26 10.27 -6.11
C ILE A 69 -29.98 10.16 -7.44
N SER A 70 -29.29 10.48 -8.54
CA SER A 70 -29.81 10.32 -9.90
C SER A 70 -29.73 8.88 -10.41
N TRP A 71 -28.88 8.05 -9.79
CA TRP A 71 -28.63 6.65 -10.19
C TRP A 71 -29.42 5.63 -9.35
N ILE A 72 -30.62 6.00 -8.87
CA ILE A 72 -31.46 5.14 -8.02
C ILE A 72 -31.75 3.77 -8.66
N ASN A 73 -31.92 3.75 -9.98
CA ASN A 73 -32.18 2.53 -10.77
C ASN A 73 -30.93 1.69 -11.03
N TYR A 74 -29.74 2.20 -10.68
CA TYR A 74 -28.45 1.54 -10.84
C TYR A 74 -27.82 1.18 -9.48
N LEU A 75 -28.56 1.36 -8.37
CA LEU A 75 -28.09 0.88 -7.07
C LEU A 75 -27.87 -0.64 -7.12
N PRO A 76 -26.72 -1.15 -6.67
CA PRO A 76 -26.43 -2.57 -6.78
C PRO A 76 -27.30 -3.39 -5.84
N ARG A 77 -27.81 -4.51 -6.36
CA ARG A 77 -28.35 -5.60 -5.55
C ARG A 77 -27.18 -6.50 -5.16
N ILE A 78 -27.01 -6.78 -3.88
CA ILE A 78 -25.87 -7.55 -3.38
C ILE A 78 -26.33 -8.95 -2.96
N ARG A 79 -25.57 -9.99 -3.32
CA ARG A 79 -25.85 -11.37 -2.93
C ARG A 79 -25.94 -11.48 -1.39
N PRO A 80 -27.09 -11.92 -0.82
CA PRO A 80 -27.30 -11.97 0.63
C PRO A 80 -26.31 -12.85 1.40
N GLY A 81 -25.73 -13.86 0.73
CA GLY A 81 -24.67 -14.68 1.30
C GLY A 81 -23.43 -13.89 1.71
N HIS A 82 -23.16 -12.77 1.04
CA HIS A 82 -22.11 -11.82 1.42
C HIS A 82 -22.59 -10.93 2.57
N PHE A 83 -23.58 -10.07 2.34
CA PHE A 83 -24.31 -9.33 3.37
C PHE A 83 -25.72 -8.95 2.92
N THR A 84 -26.61 -8.70 3.88
CA THR A 84 -27.98 -8.20 3.63
C THR A 84 -28.05 -6.67 3.69
N VAL A 85 -29.16 -6.10 3.19
CA VAL A 85 -29.44 -4.65 3.33
C VAL A 85 -29.48 -4.23 4.81
N ASP A 86 -30.08 -5.04 5.67
CA ASP A 86 -30.16 -4.73 7.11
C ASP A 86 -28.78 -4.71 7.78
N GLU A 87 -27.90 -5.64 7.40
CA GLU A 87 -26.51 -5.68 7.86
C GLU A 87 -25.75 -4.42 7.42
N LEU A 88 -25.91 -3.99 6.17
CA LEU A 88 -25.33 -2.74 5.69
C LEU A 88 -25.90 -1.51 6.41
N LEU A 89 -27.21 -1.44 6.65
CA LEU A 89 -27.83 -0.33 7.39
C LEU A 89 -27.34 -0.26 8.84
N ASN A 90 -27.14 -1.42 9.48
CA ASN A 90 -26.56 -1.49 10.81
C ASN A 90 -25.10 -1.01 10.80
N THR A 91 -24.31 -1.39 9.79
CA THR A 91 -22.95 -0.91 9.58
C THR A 91 -22.88 0.60 9.38
N ILE A 92 -23.79 1.18 8.59
CA ILE A 92 -23.91 2.65 8.41
C ILE A 92 -24.12 3.32 9.77
N ARG A 93 -25.06 2.84 10.59
CA ARG A 93 -25.29 3.41 11.93
C ARG A 93 -24.09 3.23 12.86
N THR A 94 -23.45 2.06 12.82
CA THR A 94 -22.26 1.77 13.63
C THR A 94 -21.08 2.66 13.26
N ALA A 95 -20.82 2.88 11.97
CA ALA A 95 -19.74 3.76 11.51
C ALA A 95 -20.01 5.24 11.84
N ALA A 96 -21.28 5.64 11.94
CA ALA A 96 -21.67 6.98 12.36
C ALA A 96 -21.48 7.21 13.87
N CYS A 97 -21.78 6.19 14.69
CA CYS A 97 -21.64 6.22 16.14
C CYS A 97 -21.35 4.80 16.67
N PRO A 98 -20.07 4.38 16.76
CA PRO A 98 -19.70 3.01 17.11
C PRO A 98 -19.95 2.65 18.58
N TYR A 99 -19.97 3.64 19.48
CA TYR A 99 -20.31 3.48 20.89
C TYR A 99 -20.77 4.83 21.49
N PRO A 100 -21.48 4.85 22.63
CA PRO A 100 -22.11 6.06 23.17
C PRO A 100 -21.15 7.23 23.45
N GLU A 101 -19.92 6.94 23.87
CA GLU A 101 -18.90 7.95 24.14
C GLU A 101 -18.12 8.40 22.89
N TYR A 102 -18.43 7.85 21.70
CA TYR A 102 -17.81 8.24 20.46
C TYR A 102 -18.42 9.55 19.93
N ASP A 103 -17.58 10.41 19.38
CA ASP A 103 -18.01 11.67 18.78
C ASP A 103 -18.70 11.39 17.42
N ALA A 104 -20.03 11.28 17.44
CA ALA A 104 -20.84 10.86 16.30
C ALA A 104 -20.75 11.81 15.10
N VAL A 105 -21.05 11.29 13.91
CA VAL A 105 -21.20 12.08 12.67
C VAL A 105 -22.56 11.84 12.03
N ASP A 106 -23.12 12.87 11.41
CA ASP A 106 -24.39 12.78 10.69
C ASP A 106 -24.21 12.31 9.24
N PHE A 107 -22.98 12.38 8.73
CA PHE A 107 -22.65 12.08 7.34
C PHE A 107 -21.62 10.97 7.20
N LEU A 108 -21.80 10.17 6.16
CA LEU A 108 -20.88 9.12 5.76
C LEU A 108 -20.54 9.22 4.27
N TRP A 109 -19.35 8.74 3.94
CA TRP A 109 -18.97 8.43 2.58
C TRP A 109 -18.85 6.90 2.41
N LEU A 110 -19.54 6.37 1.40
CA LEU A 110 -19.46 4.96 0.99
C LEU A 110 -19.84 4.84 -0.49
N ASP A 111 -19.19 3.93 -1.20
CA ASP A 111 -19.27 3.80 -2.67
C ASP A 111 -20.68 3.86 -3.24
N ILE A 112 -21.57 2.96 -2.79
CA ILE A 112 -22.88 2.79 -3.43
C ILE A 112 -23.79 4.03 -3.28
N ALA A 113 -23.52 4.87 -2.28
CA ALA A 113 -24.29 6.07 -1.99
C ALA A 113 -23.64 7.35 -2.50
N CYS A 114 -22.31 7.35 -2.66
CA CYS A 114 -21.54 8.55 -2.94
C CYS A 114 -20.84 8.56 -4.30
N ILE A 115 -20.76 7.41 -4.97
CA ILE A 115 -20.24 7.27 -6.33
C ILE A 115 -21.43 6.94 -7.25
N ASP A 116 -21.50 7.62 -8.39
CA ASP A 116 -22.50 7.34 -9.41
C ASP A 116 -22.34 5.90 -9.93
N GLN A 117 -23.36 5.07 -9.75
CA GLN A 117 -23.32 3.65 -10.14
C GLN A 117 -23.80 3.41 -11.59
N THR A 118 -24.12 4.47 -12.33
CA THR A 118 -24.51 4.37 -13.73
C THR A 118 -23.33 3.86 -14.58
N PRO A 119 -23.52 2.83 -15.41
CA PRO A 119 -22.47 2.32 -16.29
C PRO A 119 -21.82 3.43 -17.12
N GLU A 120 -20.50 3.41 -17.21
CA GLU A 120 -19.68 4.37 -17.97
C GLU A 120 -19.83 5.85 -17.56
N SER A 121 -20.38 6.14 -16.38
CA SER A 121 -20.56 7.51 -15.90
C SER A 121 -19.21 8.25 -15.79
N PRO A 122 -19.06 9.44 -16.41
CA PRO A 122 -17.89 10.29 -16.20
C PRO A 122 -17.74 10.72 -14.74
N THR A 123 -18.86 10.98 -14.06
CA THR A 123 -18.91 11.34 -12.64
C THR A 123 -18.34 10.24 -11.76
N ASN A 124 -18.64 8.97 -12.09
CA ASN A 124 -18.05 7.81 -11.41
C ASN A 124 -16.52 7.86 -11.50
N ARG A 125 -15.97 7.96 -12.72
CA ARG A 125 -14.53 7.99 -12.96
C ARG A 125 -13.84 9.15 -12.23
N MET A 126 -14.48 10.32 -12.23
CA MET A 126 -13.97 11.51 -11.54
C MET A 126 -13.96 11.36 -10.02
N GLU A 127 -15.00 10.75 -9.43
CA GLU A 127 -15.07 10.54 -7.98
C GLU A 127 -14.12 9.41 -7.53
N VAL A 128 -14.04 8.32 -8.30
CA VAL A 128 -13.02 7.27 -8.11
C VAL A 128 -11.64 7.90 -8.12
N GLY A 129 -11.35 8.78 -9.08
CA GLY A 129 -10.13 9.60 -9.22
C GLY A 129 -9.78 10.50 -8.02
N ARG A 130 -10.64 10.57 -7.00
CA ARG A 130 -10.52 11.44 -5.82
C ARG A 130 -10.52 10.67 -4.50
N GLN A 131 -10.53 9.34 -4.51
CA GLN A 131 -10.54 8.52 -3.28
C GLN A 131 -9.43 8.93 -2.30
N THR A 132 -8.21 9.21 -2.77
CA THR A 132 -7.13 9.72 -1.90
C THR A 132 -7.53 10.96 -1.10
N LYS A 133 -8.22 11.92 -1.73
CA LYS A 133 -8.66 13.16 -1.08
C LYS A 133 -9.81 12.88 -0.09
N ILE A 134 -10.72 11.99 -0.47
CA ILE A 134 -11.91 11.64 0.30
C ILE A 134 -11.53 10.91 1.59
N PHE A 135 -10.68 9.88 1.51
CA PHE A 135 -10.25 9.13 2.70
C PHE A 135 -9.39 9.99 3.64
N ARG A 136 -8.53 10.87 3.10
CA ARG A 136 -7.77 11.84 3.92
C ARG A 136 -8.64 12.93 4.55
N GLY A 137 -9.78 13.25 3.94
CA GLY A 137 -10.72 14.24 4.46
C GLY A 137 -11.70 13.70 5.49
N ALA A 138 -11.83 12.37 5.60
CA ALA A 138 -12.71 11.74 6.57
C ALA A 138 -12.19 11.96 8.00
N LYS A 139 -13.12 12.12 8.95
CA LYS A 139 -12.81 12.17 10.39
C LYS A 139 -12.23 10.82 10.84
N ASP A 140 -12.94 9.74 10.52
CA ASP A 140 -12.49 8.37 10.71
C ASP A 140 -12.86 7.48 9.52
N THR A 141 -12.08 6.43 9.29
CA THR A 141 -12.35 5.41 8.28
C THR A 141 -12.69 4.10 8.98
N PHE A 142 -13.68 3.38 8.47
CA PHE A 142 -14.08 2.06 8.95
C PHE A 142 -13.88 1.01 7.87
N ILE A 143 -13.26 -0.12 8.20
CA ILE A 143 -13.14 -1.29 7.32
C ILE A 143 -14.21 -2.29 7.74
N TRP A 144 -15.19 -2.53 6.87
CA TRP A 144 -16.23 -3.51 7.14
C TRP A 144 -15.88 -4.88 6.58
N LEU A 145 -15.79 -5.86 7.47
CA LEU A 145 -15.50 -7.27 7.14
C LEU A 145 -16.75 -8.13 7.33
N PRO A 146 -17.65 -8.22 6.32
CA PRO A 146 -18.91 -8.94 6.43
C PRO A 146 -18.76 -10.47 6.56
N SER A 147 -17.55 -11.01 6.38
CA SER A 147 -17.28 -12.45 6.58
C SER A 147 -17.13 -12.84 8.05
N HIS A 148 -17.03 -11.87 8.96
CA HIS A 148 -16.78 -12.10 10.39
C HIS A 148 -17.88 -11.49 11.25
N ARG A 149 -18.33 -12.18 12.29
CA ARG A 149 -19.25 -11.64 13.30
C ARG A 149 -18.48 -11.24 14.55
N SER A 150 -19.03 -10.30 15.32
CA SER A 150 -18.41 -9.76 16.53
C SER A 150 -18.00 -10.86 17.53
N ASN A 151 -18.84 -11.88 17.72
CA ASN A 151 -18.57 -12.97 18.66
C ASN A 151 -17.37 -13.84 18.23
N ASP A 152 -17.22 -14.10 16.93
CA ASP A 152 -16.10 -14.89 16.42
C ASP A 152 -14.77 -14.12 16.56
N ILE A 153 -14.84 -12.79 16.42
CA ILE A 153 -13.68 -11.92 16.53
C ILE A 153 -13.13 -11.89 17.96
N GLY A 154 -13.98 -11.87 18.99
CA GLY A 154 -13.51 -11.92 20.38
C GLY A 154 -12.60 -13.12 20.64
N LEU A 155 -13.02 -14.31 20.19
CA LEU A 155 -12.21 -15.53 20.27
C LEU A 155 -10.94 -15.46 19.41
N TRP A 156 -11.04 -14.85 18.23
CA TRP A 156 -9.90 -14.69 17.34
C TRP A 156 -8.84 -13.74 17.92
N VAL A 157 -9.24 -12.64 18.57
CA VAL A 157 -8.31 -11.71 19.24
C VAL A 157 -7.50 -12.43 20.31
N LEU A 158 -8.14 -13.24 21.15
CA LEU A 158 -7.45 -14.05 22.17
C LEU A 158 -6.44 -15.03 21.55
N LYS A 159 -6.78 -15.66 20.42
CA LYS A 159 -5.84 -16.52 19.68
C LYS A 159 -4.66 -15.73 19.13
N LEU A 160 -4.91 -14.56 18.55
CA LEU A 160 -3.86 -13.69 18.04
C LEU A 160 -2.91 -13.23 19.15
N GLU A 161 -3.44 -12.88 20.32
CA GLU A 161 -2.62 -12.54 21.50
C GLU A 161 -1.71 -13.70 21.92
N CYS A 162 -2.22 -14.94 21.91
CA CYS A 162 -1.42 -16.13 22.18
C CYS A 162 -0.30 -16.30 21.14
N VAL A 163 -0.58 -16.09 19.85
CA VAL A 163 0.43 -16.13 18.78
C VAL A 163 1.52 -15.09 19.05
N ILE A 164 1.16 -13.84 19.34
CA ILE A 164 2.12 -12.74 19.54
C ILE A 164 2.95 -12.93 20.82
N ALA A 165 2.32 -13.40 21.91
CA ALA A 165 2.94 -13.55 23.21
C ALA A 165 3.86 -14.79 23.32
N ALA A 166 3.72 -15.75 22.40
CA ALA A 166 4.44 -17.02 22.45
C ALA A 166 5.97 -16.84 22.42
N ARG A 167 6.63 -17.32 23.49
CA ARG A 167 8.09 -17.45 23.58
C ARG A 167 8.47 -18.89 23.28
N LEU A 168 8.94 -19.12 22.06
CA LEU A 168 9.38 -20.46 21.61
C LEU A 168 10.89 -20.62 21.80
N PRO A 169 11.36 -21.82 22.19
CA PRO A 169 12.78 -22.11 22.31
C PRO A 169 13.52 -21.99 20.97
N ILE A 170 14.78 -21.55 21.03
CA ILE A 170 15.68 -21.44 19.88
C ILE A 170 16.09 -22.85 19.42
N PHE A 171 16.19 -23.05 18.12
CA PHE A 171 16.63 -24.31 17.52
C PHE A 171 18.01 -24.75 18.02
N ALA A 172 18.06 -25.94 18.63
CA ALA A 172 19.29 -26.61 19.05
C ALA A 172 19.36 -28.08 18.56
N GLY A 173 18.62 -28.43 17.50
CA GLY A 173 18.57 -29.79 16.96
C GLY A 173 17.63 -30.76 17.70
N ASP A 174 16.82 -30.28 18.65
CA ASP A 174 15.83 -31.08 19.36
C ASP A 174 14.52 -31.22 18.55
N ASN A 175 14.14 -32.46 18.23
CA ASN A 175 12.89 -32.79 17.52
C ASN A 175 11.63 -32.26 18.21
N ARG A 176 11.63 -32.13 19.55
CA ARG A 176 10.51 -31.55 20.28
C ARG A 176 10.39 -30.05 20.03
N VAL A 177 11.51 -29.35 19.95
CA VAL A 177 11.57 -27.91 19.61
C VAL A 177 11.09 -27.69 18.17
N VAL A 178 11.45 -28.59 17.24
CA VAL A 178 10.96 -28.59 15.86
C VAL A 178 9.44 -28.75 15.81
N ALA A 179 8.89 -29.78 16.46
CA ALA A 179 7.46 -30.03 16.47
C ALA A 179 6.66 -28.86 17.09
N LEU A 180 7.18 -28.27 18.18
CA LEU A 180 6.54 -27.12 18.84
C LEU A 180 6.49 -25.88 17.93
N ASN A 181 7.59 -25.58 17.22
CA ASN A 181 7.64 -24.46 16.30
C ASN A 181 6.71 -24.68 15.09
N SER A 182 6.72 -25.87 14.47
CA SER A 182 5.81 -26.20 13.37
C SER A 182 4.33 -26.07 13.79
N ALA A 183 3.95 -26.61 14.95
CA ALA A 183 2.59 -26.47 15.47
C ALA A 183 2.19 -25.01 15.72
N TRP A 184 3.12 -24.19 16.22
CA TRP A 184 2.88 -22.76 16.40
C TRP A 184 2.72 -22.04 15.05
N PHE A 185 3.57 -22.31 14.05
CA PHE A 185 3.44 -21.71 12.72
C PHE A 185 2.13 -22.09 12.05
N ALA A 186 1.69 -23.36 12.18
CA ALA A 186 0.40 -23.80 11.69
C ALA A 186 -0.76 -23.04 12.37
N SER A 187 -0.70 -22.85 13.69
CA SER A 187 -1.70 -22.07 14.44
C SER A 187 -1.71 -20.58 14.07
N ALA A 188 -0.53 -19.98 13.88
CA ALA A 188 -0.40 -18.60 13.42
C ALA A 188 -0.95 -18.43 12.00
N LEU A 189 -0.64 -19.36 11.10
CA LEU A 189 -1.15 -19.38 9.73
C LEU A 189 -2.68 -19.55 9.68
N GLU A 190 -3.24 -20.45 10.47
CA GLU A 190 -4.69 -20.61 10.60
C GLU A 190 -5.34 -19.32 11.11
N THR A 191 -4.75 -18.70 12.14
CA THR A 191 -5.23 -17.44 12.72
C THR A 191 -5.22 -16.32 11.68
N LEU A 192 -4.14 -16.19 10.89
CA LEU A 192 -4.06 -15.21 9.81
C LEU A 192 -5.11 -15.50 8.72
N ARG A 193 -5.10 -16.72 8.17
CA ARG A 193 -5.99 -17.17 7.08
C ARG A 193 -7.45 -16.99 7.43
N TRP A 194 -7.84 -17.28 8.67
CA TRP A 194 -9.21 -17.07 9.12
C TRP A 194 -9.61 -15.59 9.00
N PHE A 195 -8.73 -14.66 9.35
CA PHE A 195 -9.03 -13.22 9.28
C PHE A 195 -9.01 -12.70 7.84
N ILE A 196 -8.00 -13.08 7.05
CA ILE A 196 -7.83 -12.60 5.68
C ILE A 196 -8.68 -13.33 4.65
N LYS A 197 -9.51 -14.31 5.05
CA LYS A 197 -10.51 -14.92 4.18
C LYS A 197 -11.58 -13.93 3.71
N ASP A 198 -11.74 -12.81 4.43
CA ASP A 198 -12.68 -11.78 4.01
C ASP A 198 -12.25 -11.20 2.64
N PRO A 199 -13.18 -11.05 1.68
CA PRO A 199 -12.88 -10.55 0.35
C PRO A 199 -12.12 -9.21 0.34
N TRP A 200 -12.25 -8.39 1.39
CA TRP A 200 -11.51 -7.15 1.56
C TRP A 200 -9.98 -7.36 1.46
N PHE A 201 -9.43 -8.46 1.98
CA PHE A 201 -7.98 -8.74 1.91
C PHE A 201 -7.51 -9.26 0.55
N SER A 202 -8.43 -9.55 -0.36
CA SER A 202 -8.10 -9.94 -1.73
C SER A 202 -8.45 -8.85 -2.76
N SER A 203 -9.17 -7.81 -2.35
CA SER A 203 -9.55 -6.70 -3.23
C SER A 203 -8.38 -5.78 -3.54
N LEU A 204 -8.23 -5.43 -4.82
CA LEU A 204 -7.22 -4.46 -5.24
C LEU A 204 -7.59 -3.04 -4.79
N TRP A 205 -8.85 -2.65 -4.94
CA TRP A 205 -9.32 -1.33 -4.54
C TRP A 205 -9.13 -1.05 -3.04
N THR A 206 -9.35 -2.07 -2.20
CA THR A 206 -9.17 -1.94 -0.75
C THR A 206 -7.70 -1.84 -0.33
N LEU A 207 -6.75 -2.26 -1.18
CA LEU A 207 -5.32 -2.09 -0.92
C LEU A 207 -4.96 -0.60 -0.89
N GLN A 208 -5.53 0.20 -1.80
CA GLN A 208 -5.41 1.66 -1.79
C GLN A 208 -5.99 2.26 -0.51
N GLU A 209 -7.22 1.88 -0.18
CA GLU A 209 -7.97 2.41 0.96
C GLU A 209 -7.23 2.13 2.27
N ALA A 210 -6.65 0.92 2.38
CA ALA A 210 -5.81 0.52 3.49
C ALA A 210 -4.61 1.47 3.65
N PHE A 211 -3.86 1.68 2.56
CA PHE A 211 -2.70 2.58 2.55
C PHE A 211 -3.07 4.03 2.95
N LEU A 212 -4.24 4.50 2.51
CA LEU A 212 -4.72 5.84 2.81
C LEU A 212 -5.22 6.01 4.24
N SER A 213 -5.62 4.92 4.91
CA SER A 213 -6.27 4.94 6.21
C SER A 213 -5.61 3.97 7.21
N PRO A 214 -4.36 4.21 7.64
CA PRO A 214 -3.66 3.34 8.61
C PRO A 214 -4.47 3.07 9.87
N LYS A 215 -5.20 4.09 10.33
CA LYS A 215 -5.96 4.05 11.59
C LYS A 215 -7.38 3.52 11.40
N ALA A 216 -7.72 3.04 10.21
CA ALA A 216 -9.07 2.57 9.94
C ALA A 216 -9.50 1.53 10.97
N ILE A 217 -10.70 1.71 11.49
CA ILE A 217 -11.29 0.88 12.54
C ILE A 217 -11.98 -0.30 11.88
N PHE A 218 -11.69 -1.53 12.31
CA PHE A 218 -12.43 -2.67 11.81
C PHE A 218 -13.82 -2.76 12.44
N ILE A 219 -14.81 -3.05 11.61
CA ILE A 219 -16.18 -3.35 12.00
C ILE A 219 -16.62 -4.66 11.36
N TRP A 220 -17.51 -5.37 12.05
CA TRP A 220 -17.87 -6.75 11.71
C TRP A 220 -19.23 -6.79 11.00
N ARG A 221 -19.63 -7.97 10.52
CA ARG A 221 -20.91 -8.19 9.82
C ARG A 221 -22.11 -7.62 10.56
N ASP A 222 -22.11 -7.74 11.89
CA ASP A 222 -23.15 -7.29 12.81
C ASP A 222 -22.81 -5.95 13.51
N GLY A 223 -21.83 -5.19 12.99
CA GLY A 223 -21.37 -3.93 13.56
C GLY A 223 -20.33 -4.13 14.66
N LEU A 224 -20.46 -3.40 15.76
CA LEU A 224 -19.65 -3.53 16.97
C LEU A 224 -20.56 -3.85 18.14
N SER A 225 -20.52 -5.08 18.66
CA SER A 225 -21.30 -5.43 19.84
C SER A 225 -20.80 -4.70 21.09
N GLU A 226 -21.70 -4.44 22.05
CA GLU A 226 -21.32 -3.86 23.34
C GLU A 226 -20.26 -4.71 24.07
N GLU A 227 -20.36 -6.04 23.97
CA GLU A 227 -19.38 -6.97 24.53
C GLU A 227 -18.00 -6.77 23.91
N PHE A 228 -17.91 -6.61 22.59
CA PHE A 228 -16.64 -6.33 21.92
C PHE A 228 -16.08 -4.95 22.29
N VAL A 229 -16.92 -3.92 22.37
CA VAL A 229 -16.51 -2.58 22.85
C VAL A 229 -15.99 -2.65 24.29
N HIS A 230 -16.61 -3.48 25.14
CA HIS A 230 -16.14 -3.70 26.51
C HIS A 230 -14.77 -4.39 26.53
N LEU A 231 -14.54 -5.40 25.69
CA LEU A 231 -13.22 -6.04 25.51
C LEU A 231 -12.14 -5.03 25.05
N CYS A 232 -12.52 -4.00 24.29
CA CYS A 232 -11.61 -2.95 23.84
C CYS A 232 -11.33 -1.87 24.90
N ARG A 233 -11.95 -1.94 26.09
CA ARG A 233 -11.81 -0.92 27.13
C ARG A 233 -10.59 -1.22 28.00
N ASN A 234 -9.72 -0.23 28.18
CA ASN A 234 -8.55 -0.36 29.05
C ASN A 234 -8.90 -0.11 30.53
N ASP A 235 -7.93 -0.34 31.42
CA ASP A 235 -8.08 -0.16 32.88
C ASP A 235 -8.50 1.26 33.30
N LYS A 236 -8.26 2.27 32.44
CA LYS A 236 -8.66 3.66 32.66
C LYS A 236 -10.06 3.98 32.11
N GLY A 237 -10.76 2.99 31.59
CA GLY A 237 -12.09 3.13 31.00
C GLY A 237 -12.10 3.66 29.56
N ALA A 238 -10.94 3.90 28.93
CA ALA A 238 -10.90 4.39 27.55
C ALA A 238 -11.02 3.22 26.56
N VAL A 239 -11.87 3.39 25.54
CA VAL A 239 -12.10 2.40 24.48
C VAL A 239 -11.04 2.56 23.40
N LYS A 240 -10.32 1.48 23.08
CA LYS A 240 -9.36 1.42 21.98
C LYS A 240 -9.78 0.35 20.99
N LEU A 241 -10.54 0.74 19.97
CA LEU A 241 -11.02 -0.16 18.93
C LEU A 241 -9.87 -0.78 18.13
N PHE A 242 -10.10 -1.96 17.57
CA PHE A 242 -9.12 -2.70 16.79
C PHE A 242 -8.96 -2.04 15.41
N THR A 243 -7.75 -1.56 15.11
CA THR A 243 -7.46 -0.82 13.86
C THR A 243 -6.56 -1.60 12.91
N LEU A 244 -6.55 -1.21 11.64
CA LEU A 244 -5.64 -1.74 10.63
C LEU A 244 -4.18 -1.63 11.08
N LYS A 245 -3.74 -0.48 11.60
CA LYS A 245 -2.39 -0.29 12.14
C LYS A 245 -2.05 -1.29 13.24
N MET A 246 -2.97 -1.57 14.16
CA MET A 246 -2.75 -2.57 15.22
C MET A 246 -2.59 -3.97 14.62
N TRP A 247 -3.46 -4.35 13.68
CA TRP A 247 -3.37 -5.62 12.97
C TRP A 247 -2.04 -5.78 12.22
N VAL A 248 -1.62 -4.72 11.50
CA VAL A 248 -0.33 -4.67 10.79
C VAL A 248 0.85 -4.84 11.75
N SER A 249 0.83 -4.10 12.87
CA SER A 249 1.88 -4.17 13.90
C SER A 249 2.08 -5.59 14.45
N ASN A 250 0.96 -6.29 14.67
CA ASN A 250 0.95 -7.62 15.25
C ASN A 250 1.61 -8.65 14.33
N TRP A 251 1.23 -8.67 13.05
CA TRP A 251 1.83 -9.59 12.08
C TRP A 251 3.27 -9.23 11.75
N GLN A 252 3.61 -7.93 11.77
CA GLN A 252 5.00 -7.52 11.63
C GLN A 252 5.86 -7.95 12.81
N THR A 253 5.33 -7.87 14.03
CA THR A 253 6.01 -8.40 15.22
C THR A 253 6.29 -9.90 15.09
N VAL A 254 5.33 -10.67 14.56
CA VAL A 254 5.52 -12.10 14.24
C VAL A 254 6.65 -12.28 13.22
N ARG A 255 6.63 -11.52 12.12
CA ARG A 255 7.63 -11.61 11.04
C ARG A 255 9.04 -11.32 11.55
N ILE A 256 9.21 -10.22 12.27
CA ILE A 256 10.53 -9.76 12.77
C ILE A 256 11.08 -10.74 13.81
N ARG A 257 10.27 -11.13 14.80
CA ARG A 257 10.73 -12.03 15.88
C ARG A 257 11.12 -13.41 15.37
N ARG A 258 10.64 -13.80 14.18
CA ARG A 258 10.80 -15.14 13.60
C ARG A 258 11.47 -15.15 12.24
N LYS A 259 12.16 -14.07 11.84
CA LYS A 259 12.73 -13.91 10.49
C LYS A 259 13.60 -15.10 10.06
N ARG A 260 14.38 -15.68 10.98
CA ARG A 260 15.22 -16.85 10.70
C ARG A 260 14.38 -18.10 10.49
N GLU A 261 13.42 -18.31 11.38
CA GLU A 261 12.54 -19.47 11.37
C GLU A 261 11.58 -19.50 10.18
N LEU A 262 11.17 -18.33 9.67
CA LEU A 262 10.30 -18.22 8.48
C LEU A 262 10.86 -18.91 7.24
N GLN A 263 12.18 -19.07 7.15
CA GLN A 263 12.84 -19.75 6.04
C GLN A 263 13.04 -21.25 6.29
N MET A 264 12.91 -21.70 7.54
CA MET A 264 13.28 -23.05 7.97
C MET A 264 12.12 -24.07 7.89
N PHE A 265 10.87 -23.62 8.07
CA PHE A 265 9.69 -24.51 8.10
C PHE A 265 8.77 -24.28 6.91
N PRO A 266 8.16 -25.33 6.32
CA PRO A 266 7.14 -25.17 5.29
C PRO A 266 5.99 -24.24 5.72
N GLU A 267 5.43 -24.44 6.91
CA GLU A 267 4.31 -23.66 7.44
C GLU A 267 4.72 -22.21 7.73
N ALA A 268 5.99 -21.99 8.08
CA ALA A 268 6.52 -20.66 8.32
C ALA A 268 6.71 -19.89 6.99
N ARG A 269 7.12 -20.58 5.92
CA ARG A 269 7.13 -20.00 4.57
C ARG A 269 5.73 -19.67 4.08
N GLU A 270 4.77 -20.58 4.28
CA GLU A 270 3.36 -20.31 3.97
C GLU A 270 2.80 -19.14 4.77
N LEU A 271 3.18 -19.01 6.05
CA LEU A 271 2.82 -17.85 6.86
C LEU A 271 3.41 -16.56 6.29
N ASN A 272 4.70 -16.55 5.94
CA ASN A 272 5.31 -15.37 5.34
C ASN A 272 4.65 -14.99 4.00
N GLU A 273 4.36 -15.98 3.14
CA GLU A 273 3.64 -15.75 1.89
C GLU A 273 2.22 -15.23 2.13
N ALA A 274 1.48 -15.81 3.08
CA ALA A 274 0.16 -15.33 3.45
C ALA A 274 0.19 -13.90 4.01
N ILE A 275 1.23 -13.53 4.75
CA ILE A 275 1.50 -12.16 5.21
C ILE A 275 1.75 -11.24 4.02
N ASP A 276 2.64 -11.63 3.10
CA ASP A 276 3.02 -10.83 1.94
C ASP A 276 1.85 -10.59 0.97
N THR A 277 0.99 -11.59 0.77
CA THR A 277 -0.21 -11.46 -0.07
C THR A 277 -1.22 -10.43 0.43
N THR A 278 -1.18 -10.09 1.72
CA THR A 278 -2.00 -9.00 2.25
C THR A 278 -1.52 -7.64 1.74
N GLY A 279 -0.24 -7.45 1.45
CA GLY A 279 0.25 -6.21 0.85
C GLY A 279 0.21 -4.94 1.73
N VAL A 280 -0.31 -5.04 2.96
CA VAL A 280 -0.48 -3.90 3.88
C VAL A 280 0.70 -3.72 4.86
N LEU A 281 1.71 -4.58 4.77
CA LEU A 281 2.74 -4.72 5.81
C LEU A 281 4.09 -4.11 5.41
N GLY A 282 4.41 -4.01 4.12
CA GLY A 282 5.66 -3.43 3.67
C GLY A 282 5.61 -1.90 3.65
N GLY A 283 6.44 -1.24 4.48
CA GLY A 283 6.99 0.06 4.06
C GLY A 283 7.19 1.17 5.05
N VAL A 284 6.68 1.05 6.27
CA VAL A 284 7.07 1.95 7.38
C VAL A 284 7.32 1.14 8.66
N TYR A 285 6.56 0.07 8.88
CA TYR A 285 6.67 -0.74 10.09
C TYR A 285 7.94 -1.59 10.18
N ASP A 286 8.44 -2.10 9.06
CA ASP A 286 9.61 -2.98 9.00
C ASP A 286 10.87 -2.31 9.57
N GLU A 287 11.09 -1.03 9.30
CA GLU A 287 12.29 -0.34 9.79
C GLU A 287 12.14 0.25 11.20
N TRP A 288 10.94 0.72 11.53
CA TRP A 288 10.68 1.41 12.79
C TRP A 288 10.80 0.49 14.00
N MET A 289 10.25 -0.73 13.89
CA MET A 289 10.37 -1.78 14.91
C MET A 289 11.80 -2.34 15.00
N ASN A 290 12.53 -2.38 13.88
CA ASN A 290 13.92 -2.87 13.86
C ASN A 290 14.92 -1.86 14.45
N ASN A 291 14.64 -0.56 14.43
CA ASN A 291 15.59 0.48 14.85
C ASN A 291 15.25 1.22 16.16
N ASN A 292 14.24 0.77 16.93
CA ASN A 292 13.82 1.39 18.20
C ASN A 292 13.62 2.92 18.06
N LEU A 293 12.99 3.37 16.98
CA LEU A 293 12.72 4.78 16.69
C LEU A 293 11.46 5.30 17.42
N PHE A 294 11.19 4.79 18.63
CA PHE A 294 9.98 5.04 19.41
C PHE A 294 9.80 6.50 19.86
N ASP A 295 10.86 7.31 19.81
CA ASP A 295 10.87 8.70 20.31
C ASP A 295 10.55 9.76 19.23
N ILE A 296 10.29 9.35 17.99
CA ILE A 296 10.00 10.28 16.88
C ILE A 296 8.49 10.30 16.64
N GLU A 297 7.91 11.50 16.67
CA GLU A 297 6.51 11.73 16.31
C GLU A 297 6.36 11.61 14.78
N ILE A 298 5.98 10.42 14.32
CA ILE A 298 5.72 10.15 12.90
C ILE A 298 4.37 10.79 12.54
N PRO A 299 4.24 11.43 11.36
CA PRO A 299 2.94 11.80 10.82
C PRO A 299 2.02 10.59 10.90
N SER A 300 0.97 10.72 11.71
CA SER A 300 0.17 9.58 12.14
C SER A 300 -0.56 8.84 11.01
N ASP A 301 -0.48 9.40 9.81
CA ASP A 301 -1.25 9.06 8.62
C ASP A 301 -0.37 8.36 7.56
N LEU A 302 0.90 8.10 7.87
CA LEU A 302 1.82 7.38 6.97
C LEU A 302 1.73 5.85 7.18
N MET A 303 1.24 5.10 6.18
CA MET A 303 1.17 3.63 6.22
C MET A 303 2.44 2.92 5.74
N GLY A 304 3.16 3.49 4.77
CA GLY A 304 4.13 2.70 4.01
C GLY A 304 4.88 3.48 2.94
N ASN A 305 5.76 2.76 2.25
CA ASN A 305 6.33 3.14 0.98
C ASN A 305 5.29 2.83 -0.13
N PRO A 306 4.82 3.81 -0.91
CA PRO A 306 3.80 3.60 -1.93
C PRO A 306 4.28 2.65 -3.06
N PHE A 307 5.59 2.47 -3.24
CA PHE A 307 6.13 1.49 -4.19
C PHE A 307 5.92 0.04 -3.73
N GLN A 308 5.81 -0.21 -2.42
CA GLN A 308 5.44 -1.53 -1.92
C GLN A 308 3.97 -1.84 -2.20
N LEU A 309 3.12 -0.81 -2.27
CA LEU A 309 1.73 -0.97 -2.71
C LEU A 309 1.66 -1.51 -4.15
N LEU A 310 2.52 -0.96 -5.03
CA LEU A 310 2.63 -1.41 -6.41
C LEU A 310 3.07 -2.88 -6.48
N ALA A 311 4.09 -3.26 -5.71
CA ALA A 311 4.54 -4.65 -5.63
C ALA A 311 3.47 -5.59 -5.02
N ALA A 312 2.75 -5.13 -4.01
CA ALA A 312 1.67 -5.87 -3.35
C ALA A 312 0.46 -6.12 -4.26
N ALA A 313 0.21 -5.23 -5.22
CA ALA A 313 -0.95 -5.29 -6.07
C ALA A 313 -1.06 -6.56 -6.91
N LYS A 314 0.06 -7.23 -7.24
CA LYS A 314 0.04 -8.51 -7.96
C LYS A 314 -0.66 -9.63 -7.17
N HIS A 315 -0.72 -9.51 -5.85
CA HIS A 315 -1.38 -10.48 -4.98
C HIS A 315 -2.87 -10.18 -4.80
N ARG A 316 -3.34 -9.02 -5.27
CA ARG A 316 -4.75 -8.63 -5.21
C ARG A 316 -5.45 -8.97 -6.52
N THR A 317 -6.76 -9.09 -6.42
CA THR A 317 -7.63 -9.43 -7.54
C THR A 317 -8.46 -8.21 -7.96
N ALA A 318 -8.68 -8.06 -9.25
CA ALA A 318 -9.51 -7.03 -9.83
C ALA A 318 -10.43 -7.62 -10.90
N THR A 319 -11.58 -6.98 -11.10
CA THR A 319 -12.53 -7.40 -12.16
C THR A 319 -11.99 -7.02 -13.53
N HIS A 320 -11.44 -5.81 -13.64
CA HIS A 320 -10.80 -5.31 -14.85
C HIS A 320 -9.28 -5.32 -14.66
N ARG A 321 -8.54 -5.68 -15.71
CA ARG A 321 -7.08 -5.78 -15.62
C ARG A 321 -6.44 -4.40 -15.45
N GLU A 322 -7.05 -3.39 -16.05
CA GLU A 322 -6.65 -1.98 -16.02
C GLU A 322 -6.70 -1.38 -14.61
N ASP A 323 -7.51 -1.95 -13.71
CA ASP A 323 -7.59 -1.52 -12.31
C ASP A 323 -6.25 -1.65 -11.58
N HIS A 324 -5.35 -2.55 -12.02
CA HIS A 324 -3.98 -2.66 -11.49
C HIS A 324 -3.19 -1.35 -11.56
N VAL A 325 -3.55 -0.43 -12.47
CA VAL A 325 -3.00 0.93 -12.49
C VAL A 325 -3.96 1.91 -11.83
N TYR A 326 -5.25 1.87 -12.16
CA TYR A 326 -6.22 2.87 -11.67
C TYR A 326 -6.40 2.87 -10.15
N ALA A 327 -6.33 1.71 -9.50
CA ALA A 327 -6.43 1.57 -8.04
C ALA A 327 -5.17 2.00 -7.29
N ILE A 328 -4.06 2.32 -7.97
CA ILE A 328 -2.78 2.61 -7.30
C ILE A 328 -2.27 4.00 -7.63
N MET A 329 -2.50 4.48 -8.86
CA MET A 329 -1.94 5.74 -9.36
C MET A 329 -2.22 6.95 -8.44
N GLN A 330 -3.36 6.95 -7.75
CA GLN A 330 -3.77 8.06 -6.88
C GLN A 330 -2.98 8.14 -5.58
N VAL A 331 -2.34 7.05 -5.14
CA VAL A 331 -1.42 7.09 -3.99
C VAL A 331 -0.19 7.93 -4.32
N PHE A 332 0.20 7.91 -5.59
CA PHE A 332 1.26 8.76 -6.14
C PHE A 332 0.74 10.12 -6.61
N ASP A 333 -0.53 10.44 -6.35
CA ASP A 333 -1.18 11.68 -6.78
C ASP A 333 -1.07 11.87 -8.31
N LEU A 334 -1.32 10.78 -9.05
CA LEU A 334 -1.35 10.75 -10.50
C LEU A 334 -2.79 10.52 -11.00
N ARG A 335 -3.06 11.04 -12.20
CA ARG A 335 -4.24 10.74 -13.01
C ARG A 335 -3.76 10.30 -14.39
N LEU A 336 -4.06 9.06 -14.75
CA LEU A 336 -3.62 8.39 -15.98
C LEU A 336 -4.83 7.89 -16.78
N GLY A 337 -4.62 7.50 -18.04
CA GLY A 337 -5.70 6.98 -18.90
C GLY A 337 -6.94 7.89 -18.90
N HIS A 338 -8.13 7.32 -18.75
CA HIS A 338 -9.39 8.10 -18.71
C HIS A 338 -9.61 8.92 -17.44
N SER A 339 -8.80 8.72 -16.39
CA SER A 339 -8.92 9.56 -15.19
C SER A 339 -8.26 10.92 -15.37
N ASP A 340 -7.38 11.06 -16.37
CA ASP A 340 -6.80 12.34 -16.76
C ASP A 340 -7.89 13.21 -17.43
N PRO A 341 -8.22 14.39 -16.88
CA PRO A 341 -9.23 15.28 -17.46
C PRO A 341 -8.92 15.74 -18.89
N SER A 342 -7.65 15.62 -19.32
CA SER A 342 -7.19 15.97 -20.67
C SER A 342 -7.21 14.80 -21.65
N ALA A 343 -7.44 13.57 -21.18
CA ALA A 343 -7.43 12.39 -22.03
C ALA A 343 -8.62 12.37 -22.99
N SER A 344 -8.42 11.73 -24.14
CA SER A 344 -9.51 11.41 -25.06
C SER A 344 -10.37 10.28 -24.49
N ASP A 345 -11.63 10.21 -24.92
CA ASP A 345 -12.58 9.13 -24.54
C ASP A 345 -12.17 7.73 -25.07
N ARG A 346 -10.93 7.54 -25.55
CA ARG A 346 -10.45 6.27 -26.11
C ARG A 346 -10.16 5.24 -25.03
N HIS A 347 -10.37 3.96 -25.32
CA HIS A 347 -9.92 2.90 -24.40
C HIS A 347 -8.39 2.83 -24.29
N PHE A 348 -7.89 2.60 -23.07
CA PHE A 348 -6.48 2.37 -22.77
C PHE A 348 -6.29 0.91 -22.37
N THR A 349 -5.26 0.26 -22.91
CA THR A 349 -4.89 -1.09 -22.48
C THR A 349 -4.09 -1.04 -21.18
N LEU A 350 -4.02 -2.18 -20.46
CA LEU A 350 -3.15 -2.28 -19.29
C LEU A 350 -1.68 -1.92 -19.62
N ASP A 351 -1.13 -2.43 -20.73
CA ASP A 351 0.25 -2.15 -21.14
C ASP A 351 0.48 -0.63 -21.34
N GLU A 352 -0.47 0.07 -21.96
CA GLU A 352 -0.40 1.53 -22.12
C GLU A 352 -0.41 2.25 -20.77
N LEU A 353 -1.27 1.80 -19.85
CA LEU A 353 -1.37 2.36 -18.50
C LEU A 353 -0.13 2.09 -17.65
N GLU A 354 0.47 0.90 -17.75
CA GLU A 354 1.71 0.55 -17.05
C GLU A 354 2.88 1.40 -17.56
N ILE A 355 2.96 1.64 -18.87
CA ILE A 355 3.94 2.56 -19.47
C ILE A 355 3.72 3.99 -18.95
N GLN A 356 2.47 4.46 -18.92
CA GLN A 356 2.15 5.79 -18.39
C GLN A 356 2.53 5.91 -16.91
N LEU A 357 2.18 4.91 -16.10
CA LEU A 357 2.51 4.87 -14.67
C LEU A 357 4.02 4.88 -14.44
N ALA A 358 4.75 3.96 -15.07
CA ALA A 358 6.21 3.90 -14.94
C ALA A 358 6.87 5.20 -15.40
N SER A 359 6.40 5.80 -16.49
CA SER A 359 6.91 7.09 -16.98
C SER A 359 6.67 8.23 -15.98
N ALA A 360 5.48 8.31 -15.42
CA ALA A 360 5.11 9.33 -14.44
C ALA A 360 5.87 9.14 -13.11
N LEU A 361 6.05 7.89 -12.66
CA LEU A 361 6.84 7.56 -11.47
C LEU A 361 8.31 7.89 -11.68
N LEU A 362 8.89 7.61 -12.84
CA LEU A 362 10.27 7.97 -13.16
C LEU A 362 10.49 9.49 -13.15
N GLN A 363 9.49 10.26 -13.61
CA GLN A 363 9.57 11.72 -13.61
C GLN A 363 9.41 12.31 -12.20
N ARG A 364 8.45 11.80 -11.41
CA ARG A 364 8.13 12.32 -10.07
C ARG A 364 9.07 11.81 -8.99
N TYR A 365 9.51 10.56 -9.10
CA TYR A 365 10.33 9.84 -8.12
C TYR A 365 11.49 9.12 -8.81
N PRO A 366 12.42 9.86 -9.45
CA PRO A 366 13.47 9.28 -10.28
C PRO A 366 14.37 8.27 -9.56
N ILE A 367 14.70 8.52 -8.30
CA ILE A 367 15.53 7.62 -7.51
C ILE A 367 14.73 6.40 -7.05
N PHE A 368 13.58 6.58 -6.42
CA PHE A 368 12.78 5.47 -5.89
C PHE A 368 12.27 4.53 -6.97
N SER A 369 11.89 5.07 -8.13
CA SER A 369 11.45 4.27 -9.27
C SER A 369 12.55 3.35 -9.83
N GLN A 370 13.81 3.56 -9.44
CA GLN A 370 14.96 2.76 -9.85
C GLN A 370 15.63 2.02 -8.67
N LEU A 371 15.17 2.24 -7.44
CA LEU A 371 15.56 1.48 -6.25
C LEU A 371 14.69 0.21 -6.13
N VAL A 372 14.77 -0.63 -7.14
CA VAL A 372 13.99 -1.86 -7.25
C VAL A 372 14.87 -2.99 -7.76
N THR A 373 14.46 -4.21 -7.45
CA THR A 373 15.06 -5.45 -7.97
C THR A 373 14.05 -6.13 -8.88
N HIS A 374 14.50 -6.67 -10.00
CA HIS A 374 13.68 -7.40 -10.95
C HIS A 374 13.91 -8.90 -10.75
N PRO A 375 13.07 -9.59 -9.95
CA PRO A 375 13.31 -11.00 -9.59
C PRO A 375 13.15 -11.97 -10.77
N THR A 376 12.69 -11.48 -11.92
CA THR A 376 12.51 -12.26 -13.14
C THR A 376 13.07 -11.47 -14.30
N THR A 377 13.66 -12.16 -15.28
CA THR A 377 14.11 -11.55 -16.53
C THR A 377 12.98 -10.68 -17.09
N PRO A 378 13.22 -9.38 -17.33
CA PRO A 378 12.16 -8.49 -17.77
C PRO A 378 11.46 -9.06 -19.01
N ARG A 379 10.13 -8.98 -19.02
CA ARG A 379 9.31 -9.28 -20.21
C ARG A 379 9.74 -8.38 -21.38
N SER A 380 9.04 -8.41 -22.52
CA SER A 380 9.22 -7.48 -23.64
C SER A 380 9.14 -5.98 -23.30
N HIS A 381 8.94 -5.62 -22.02
CA HIS A 381 8.95 -4.25 -21.52
C HIS A 381 10.38 -3.77 -21.22
N PRO A 382 10.63 -2.46 -21.32
CA PRO A 382 11.91 -1.88 -20.94
C PRO A 382 12.30 -2.14 -19.48
N THR A 383 13.58 -2.46 -19.24
CA THR A 383 14.16 -2.73 -17.91
C THR A 383 14.08 -1.57 -16.91
N TRP A 384 13.87 -0.34 -17.39
CA TRP A 384 13.72 0.82 -16.52
C TRP A 384 12.33 0.92 -15.89
N MET A 385 11.33 0.20 -16.42
CA MET A 385 9.96 0.30 -15.96
C MET A 385 9.78 -0.43 -14.63
N ILE A 386 9.35 0.30 -13.62
CA ILE A 386 8.83 -0.28 -12.40
C ILE A 386 7.48 -0.94 -12.66
N THR A 387 7.31 -2.18 -12.23
CA THR A 387 6.08 -2.98 -12.38
C THR A 387 5.65 -3.57 -11.03
N SER A 388 4.52 -4.24 -10.97
CA SER A 388 4.09 -4.96 -9.77
C SER A 388 4.94 -6.22 -9.47
N ASP A 389 5.73 -6.68 -10.44
CA ASP A 389 6.58 -7.87 -10.28
C ASP A 389 7.89 -7.57 -9.53
N VAL A 390 8.26 -6.30 -9.37
CA VAL A 390 9.50 -5.91 -8.69
C VAL A 390 9.47 -6.23 -7.18
N SER A 391 10.66 -6.36 -6.59
CA SER A 391 10.86 -6.33 -5.14
C SER A 391 11.61 -5.07 -4.72
N LEU A 392 11.25 -4.53 -3.55
CA LEU A 392 11.98 -3.42 -2.95
C LEU A 392 13.09 -3.96 -2.05
N PRO A 393 14.36 -3.59 -2.29
CA PRO A 393 15.44 -3.89 -1.34
C PRO A 393 15.28 -3.05 -0.06
N ASP A 394 15.95 -3.46 1.02
CA ASP A 394 15.91 -2.74 2.31
C ASP A 394 16.32 -1.26 2.13
N GLU A 395 17.25 -0.97 1.21
CA GLU A 395 17.72 0.37 0.85
C GLU A 395 16.62 1.28 0.29
N ALA A 396 15.65 0.72 -0.44
CA ALA A 396 14.50 1.49 -0.91
C ALA A 396 13.57 1.88 0.26
N ILE A 397 13.47 1.01 1.27
CA ILE A 397 12.72 1.28 2.50
C ILE A 397 13.44 2.36 3.32
N PHE A 398 14.77 2.27 3.45
CA PHE A 398 15.59 3.24 4.18
C PHE A 398 15.48 4.62 3.54
N ALA A 399 15.63 4.70 2.22
CA ALA A 399 15.54 5.94 1.47
C ALA A 399 14.14 6.58 1.60
N TRP A 400 13.08 5.77 1.58
CA TRP A 400 11.71 6.29 1.70
C TRP A 400 11.43 6.78 3.12
N THR A 401 11.86 6.02 4.13
CA THR A 401 11.76 6.41 5.53
C THR A 401 12.50 7.72 5.79
N HIS A 402 13.67 7.90 5.18
CA HIS A 402 14.44 9.14 5.23
C HIS A 402 13.64 10.34 4.68
N GLU A 403 13.06 10.21 3.50
CA GLU A 403 12.21 11.26 2.91
C GLU A 403 10.98 11.56 3.77
N ALA A 404 10.31 10.51 4.24
CA ALA A 404 9.10 10.62 5.05
C ALA A 404 9.33 11.31 6.42
N LEU A 405 10.55 11.25 6.94
CA LEU A 405 10.97 11.95 8.17
C LEU A 405 11.47 13.38 7.91
N GLY A 406 11.26 13.90 6.69
CA GLY A 406 11.65 15.25 6.29
C GLY A 406 13.10 15.36 5.82
N GLY A 407 13.78 14.23 5.59
CA GLY A 407 15.05 14.22 4.88
C GLY A 407 14.83 14.58 3.41
N GLU A 408 15.84 15.17 2.77
CA GLU A 408 15.76 15.56 1.37
C GLU A 408 16.41 14.51 0.47
N VAL A 409 15.77 14.26 -0.67
CA VAL A 409 16.23 13.33 -1.71
C VAL A 409 16.65 14.16 -2.92
N ILE A 410 17.94 14.43 -3.05
CA ILE A 410 18.49 15.28 -4.12
C ILE A 410 18.78 14.41 -5.34
N ALA A 411 18.00 14.56 -6.40
CA ALA A 411 18.30 13.95 -7.69
C ALA A 411 19.53 14.60 -8.33
N LEU A 412 20.56 13.79 -8.60
CA LEU A 412 21.77 14.17 -9.33
C LEU A 412 21.67 13.85 -10.83
N THR A 413 20.76 12.94 -11.17
CA THR A 413 20.45 12.54 -12.54
C THR A 413 19.07 13.07 -12.94
N SER A 414 18.97 13.54 -14.18
CA SER A 414 17.70 13.85 -14.83
C SER A 414 17.25 12.67 -15.69
N PHE A 415 15.94 12.43 -15.68
CA PHE A 415 15.31 11.30 -16.35
C PHE A 415 14.27 11.81 -17.34
N SER A 416 14.15 11.13 -18.47
CA SER A 416 13.12 11.39 -19.47
C SER A 416 12.75 10.10 -20.18
N VAL A 417 11.51 10.02 -20.65
CA VAL A 417 11.05 8.90 -21.48
C VAL A 417 11.00 9.36 -22.93
N VAL A 418 11.63 8.61 -23.82
CA VAL A 418 11.70 8.91 -25.25
C VAL A 418 10.98 7.81 -26.01
N ALA A 419 9.92 8.17 -26.71
CA ALA A 419 9.26 7.29 -27.66
C ALA A 419 10.05 7.26 -28.97
N GLY A 420 10.56 6.09 -29.35
CA GLY A 420 11.08 5.80 -30.68
C GLY A 420 10.00 5.16 -31.57
N ALA A 421 10.31 4.96 -32.86
CA ALA A 421 9.37 4.41 -33.83
C ALA A 421 8.83 3.01 -33.50
N LYS A 422 9.56 2.23 -32.68
CA LYS A 422 9.18 0.87 -32.27
C LYS A 422 9.32 0.59 -30.78
N ASN A 423 10.05 1.44 -30.04
CA ASN A 423 10.45 1.17 -28.65
C ASN A 423 10.29 2.44 -27.81
N ILE A 424 10.01 2.26 -26.53
CA ILE A 424 10.05 3.32 -25.52
C ILE A 424 11.31 3.11 -24.67
N ALA A 425 12.12 4.15 -24.50
CA ALA A 425 13.35 4.08 -23.73
C ALA A 425 13.40 5.18 -22.67
N ALA A 426 13.92 4.87 -21.49
CA ALA A 426 14.36 5.90 -20.56
C ALA A 426 15.72 6.45 -21.02
N ARG A 427 15.84 7.78 -20.97
CA ARG A 427 17.07 8.51 -21.17
C ARG A 427 17.47 9.13 -19.83
N PHE A 428 18.71 8.87 -19.47
CA PHE A 428 19.35 9.37 -18.25
C PHE A 428 20.40 10.41 -18.62
N ARG A 429 20.49 11.49 -17.84
CA ARG A 429 21.57 12.45 -17.94
C ARG A 429 22.00 12.88 -16.54
N GLY A 430 23.22 12.53 -16.17
CA GLY A 430 23.77 12.83 -14.85
C GLY A 430 25.25 12.49 -14.75
N PRO A 431 25.84 12.68 -13.57
CA PRO A 431 27.23 12.33 -13.32
C PRO A 431 27.41 10.80 -13.39
N MET A 432 28.43 10.39 -14.14
CA MET A 432 28.81 8.99 -14.34
C MET A 432 30.29 8.81 -14.05
N ALA A 433 30.65 7.66 -13.48
CA ALA A 433 32.03 7.23 -13.28
C ALA A 433 32.17 5.76 -13.69
N SER A 434 33.37 5.33 -14.07
CA SER A 434 33.62 3.88 -14.14
C SER A 434 33.57 3.31 -12.72
N LEU A 435 33.16 2.03 -12.60
CA LEU A 435 33.15 1.36 -11.31
C LEU A 435 34.55 1.35 -10.67
N ALA A 436 35.60 1.20 -11.49
CA ALA A 436 36.99 1.30 -11.05
C ALA A 436 37.33 2.69 -10.47
N THR A 437 36.91 3.78 -11.11
CA THR A 437 37.12 5.14 -10.60
C THR A 437 36.36 5.36 -9.30
N PHE A 438 35.10 4.91 -9.23
CA PHE A 438 34.31 4.99 -8.00
C PHE A 438 35.00 4.24 -6.85
N TRP A 439 35.42 3.00 -7.09
CA TRP A 439 36.09 2.19 -6.07
C TRP A 439 37.43 2.78 -5.64
N GLY A 440 38.21 3.34 -6.57
CA GLY A 440 39.47 4.02 -6.27
C GLY A 440 39.29 5.25 -5.37
N VAL A 441 38.15 5.93 -5.46
CA VAL A 441 37.80 7.07 -4.59
C VAL A 441 37.27 6.60 -3.23
N VAL A 442 36.50 5.51 -3.19
CA VAL A 442 35.82 5.02 -1.97
C VAL A 442 36.75 4.18 -1.08
N ALA A 443 37.60 3.33 -1.66
CA ALA A 443 38.46 2.40 -0.92
C ALA A 443 39.37 3.04 0.15
N PRO A 444 39.94 4.26 -0.04
CA PRO A 444 40.76 4.92 0.98
C PRO A 444 39.97 5.39 2.21
N ILE A 445 38.65 5.56 2.10
CA ILE A 445 37.83 6.25 3.12
C ILE A 445 37.47 5.31 4.29
N LYS A 446 37.79 4.01 4.23
CA LYS A 446 37.36 2.99 5.22
C LYS A 446 35.86 3.08 5.52
N LEU A 447 35.05 3.31 4.49
CA LEU A 447 33.60 3.24 4.63
C LEU A 447 33.20 1.78 4.82
N HIS A 448 32.78 1.46 6.03
CA HIS A 448 32.23 0.15 6.39
C HIS A 448 30.84 -0.10 5.78
N ASP A 449 30.28 0.90 5.08
CA ASP A 449 28.85 1.02 4.78
C ASP A 449 28.51 1.19 3.28
N VAL A 450 29.46 0.97 2.36
CA VAL A 450 29.13 0.95 0.92
C VAL A 450 28.63 -0.43 0.53
N VAL A 451 27.31 -0.54 0.37
CA VAL A 451 26.63 -1.74 -0.13
C VAL A 451 26.42 -1.60 -1.64
N LEU A 452 27.00 -2.53 -2.42
CA LEU A 452 26.71 -2.66 -3.85
C LEU A 452 25.67 -3.76 -4.02
N LEU A 453 24.43 -3.38 -4.33
CA LEU A 453 23.37 -4.32 -4.68
C LEU A 453 23.48 -4.66 -6.17
N LEU A 454 23.55 -5.95 -6.49
CA LEU A 454 23.53 -6.45 -7.85
C LEU A 454 22.27 -7.31 -8.02
N ASP A 455 21.46 -6.99 -9.03
CA ASP A 455 20.14 -7.61 -9.29
C ASP A 455 20.27 -9.12 -9.65
N GLU A 456 21.42 -9.50 -10.18
CA GLU A 456 21.82 -10.89 -10.40
C GLU A 456 23.32 -11.01 -10.10
N ASN A 457 23.81 -12.24 -9.91
CA ASN A 457 25.23 -12.52 -9.90
C ASN A 457 25.67 -12.62 -11.37
N PRO A 458 26.08 -11.53 -12.08
CA PRO A 458 26.50 -11.63 -13.47
C PRO A 458 27.58 -12.70 -13.56
N GLU A 459 27.51 -13.55 -14.59
CA GLU A 459 28.43 -14.67 -14.78
C GLU A 459 29.88 -14.25 -14.45
N GLY A 460 30.43 -14.81 -13.36
CA GLY A 460 31.77 -14.50 -12.88
C GLY A 460 31.89 -13.68 -11.60
N LEU A 461 30.80 -13.28 -10.95
CA LEU A 461 30.84 -12.71 -9.60
C LEU A 461 30.57 -13.79 -8.51
N PRO A 462 31.21 -13.70 -7.33
CA PRO A 462 31.00 -14.65 -6.23
C PRO A 462 29.69 -14.35 -5.46
N ASP A 463 29.03 -15.40 -4.99
CA ASP A 463 27.76 -15.35 -4.24
C ASP A 463 27.91 -14.49 -2.96
N THR A 464 27.12 -13.42 -2.84
CA THR A 464 27.33 -12.35 -1.83
C THR A 464 26.52 -12.55 -0.54
N HIS A 465 25.70 -13.60 -0.46
CA HIS A 465 24.78 -13.78 0.67
C HIS A 465 25.43 -14.18 2.00
N ASP A 466 26.72 -14.57 2.02
CA ASP A 466 27.44 -14.88 3.26
C ASP A 466 28.63 -13.93 3.50
N ARG A 467 28.38 -12.94 4.37
CA ARG A 467 29.29 -12.27 5.32
C ARG A 467 30.81 -12.45 5.12
N GLU A 468 31.36 -11.82 4.11
CA GLU A 468 32.56 -10.95 4.16
C GLU A 468 32.53 -10.07 2.89
N PRO A 469 32.99 -8.80 2.93
CA PRO A 469 33.09 -8.00 1.71
C PRO A 469 34.05 -8.69 0.73
N THR A 470 33.49 -9.40 -0.24
CA THR A 470 34.25 -10.05 -1.29
C THR A 470 35.03 -8.98 -2.04
N ARG A 471 36.36 -9.06 -1.97
CA ARG A 471 37.23 -8.16 -2.72
C ARG A 471 37.03 -8.42 -4.21
N PHE A 472 36.38 -7.49 -4.90
CA PHE A 472 36.28 -7.53 -6.36
C PHE A 472 37.67 -7.38 -6.98
N GLU A 473 38.05 -8.30 -7.85
CA GLU A 473 39.27 -8.22 -8.65
C GLU A 473 39.10 -7.13 -9.74
N PRO A 474 39.98 -6.10 -9.79
CA PRO A 474 39.77 -4.87 -10.58
C PRO A 474 39.53 -5.07 -12.09
N HIS A 475 39.99 -6.18 -12.66
CA HIS A 475 39.94 -6.44 -14.11
C HIS A 475 38.54 -6.81 -14.62
N HIS A 476 37.62 -7.24 -13.75
CA HIS A 476 36.23 -7.51 -14.13
C HIS A 476 35.35 -6.24 -14.18
N LEU A 477 35.85 -5.10 -13.71
CA LEU A 477 35.06 -3.88 -13.47
C LEU A 477 35.20 -2.80 -14.55
N SER A 478 36.08 -3.00 -15.55
CA SER A 478 36.44 -1.95 -16.52
C SER A 478 35.30 -1.55 -17.47
N ASN A 479 34.35 -2.46 -17.72
CA ASN A 479 33.21 -2.23 -18.62
C ASN A 479 31.93 -1.80 -17.89
N LEU A 480 32.03 -1.62 -16.57
CA LEU A 480 30.92 -1.22 -15.72
C LEU A 480 31.01 0.27 -15.43
N GLN A 481 29.90 0.98 -15.63
CA GLN A 481 29.74 2.38 -15.30
C GLN A 481 28.74 2.50 -14.14
N ILE A 482 28.98 3.42 -13.21
CA ILE A 482 27.97 3.82 -12.23
C ILE A 482 27.41 5.16 -12.67
N LEU A 483 26.08 5.21 -12.80
CA LEU A 483 25.30 6.45 -12.91
C LEU A 483 24.85 6.84 -11.52
N LEU A 484 25.28 7.99 -11.00
CA LEU A 484 24.88 8.45 -9.67
C LEU A 484 23.48 9.08 -9.76
N LEU A 485 22.47 8.42 -9.18
CA LEU A 485 21.08 8.84 -9.24
C LEU A 485 20.78 10.02 -8.33
N GLY A 486 21.29 9.98 -7.10
CA GLY A 486 20.92 10.97 -6.10
C GLY A 486 21.68 10.87 -4.79
N ARG A 487 21.44 11.86 -3.93
CA ARG A 487 21.97 11.94 -2.57
C ARG A 487 20.83 12.13 -1.57
N LEU A 488 20.89 11.42 -0.44
CA LEU A 488 20.00 11.63 0.70
C LEU A 488 20.67 12.57 1.69
N THR A 489 20.02 13.69 2.01
CA THR A 489 20.50 14.67 3.00
C THR A 489 19.63 14.64 4.26
N PRO A 490 20.23 14.57 5.47
CA PRO A 490 19.46 14.58 6.72
C PRO A 490 18.53 15.81 6.83
N PRO A 491 17.40 15.70 7.54
CA PRO A 491 16.56 16.85 7.84
C PRO A 491 17.35 17.95 8.57
N ASP A 492 17.05 19.22 8.30
CA ASP A 492 17.73 20.36 8.95
C ASP A 492 17.49 20.45 10.48
N ASN A 493 16.42 19.80 10.98
CA ASN A 493 15.96 19.92 12.37
C ASN A 493 16.29 18.70 13.27
N VAL A 494 17.31 17.89 12.94
CA VAL A 494 17.65 16.63 13.65
C VAL A 494 18.35 16.85 15.01
N VAL A 495 18.02 17.92 15.73
CA VAL A 495 18.55 18.19 17.08
C VAL A 495 18.01 17.18 18.12
N LEU A 496 16.96 16.40 17.78
CA LEU A 496 16.28 15.50 18.72
C LEU A 496 16.66 14.01 18.61
N MET A 497 17.48 13.60 17.64
CA MET A 497 17.92 12.20 17.58
C MET A 497 19.25 12.04 18.32
N THR A 498 19.29 11.15 19.33
CA THR A 498 20.53 10.77 20.00
C THR A 498 21.62 10.44 18.98
N HIS A 499 22.83 11.00 19.16
CA HIS A 499 23.97 10.93 18.22
C HIS A 499 24.20 9.57 17.52
N GLN A 500 23.93 8.43 18.17
CA GLN A 500 24.09 7.08 17.60
C GLN A 500 23.06 6.71 16.51
N LYS A 501 21.87 7.32 16.48
CA LYS A 501 20.81 6.99 15.51
C LYS A 501 20.97 7.78 14.20
N ILE A 502 21.68 8.91 14.22
CA ILE A 502 21.95 9.78 13.06
C ILE A 502 23.02 9.18 12.13
N GLU A 503 23.96 8.39 12.65
CA GLU A 503 25.05 7.81 11.85
C GLU A 503 24.55 6.98 10.66
N LYS A 504 23.40 6.31 10.79
CA LYS A 504 22.76 5.57 9.68
C LYS A 504 22.15 6.44 8.59
N TYR A 505 21.82 7.70 8.86
CA TYR A 505 21.16 8.61 7.91
C TYR A 505 22.14 9.60 7.25
N GLN A 506 23.45 9.39 7.39
CA GLN A 506 24.46 10.28 6.82
C GLN A 506 24.56 10.14 5.29
N ASN A 507 24.36 11.24 4.54
CA ASN A 507 24.78 11.45 3.14
C ASN A 507 24.92 10.19 2.27
N TRP A 508 23.82 9.47 2.05
CA TRP A 508 23.82 8.33 1.14
C TRP A 508 23.92 8.83 -0.29
N THR A 509 24.67 8.12 -1.14
CA THR A 509 24.64 8.33 -2.59
C THR A 509 24.13 7.05 -3.24
N VAL A 510 23.05 7.17 -4.01
CA VAL A 510 22.46 6.05 -4.75
C VAL A 510 22.97 6.08 -6.18
N GLY A 511 23.38 4.93 -6.73
CA GLY A 511 23.83 4.80 -8.10
C GLY A 511 23.30 3.54 -8.80
N LEU A 512 23.06 3.62 -10.11
CA LEU A 512 22.76 2.48 -10.97
C LEU A 512 24.05 1.96 -11.60
N LEU A 513 24.25 0.64 -11.52
CA LEU A 513 25.30 -0.03 -12.26
C LEU A 513 24.83 -0.29 -13.70
N LEU A 514 25.56 0.24 -14.66
CA LEU A 514 25.31 0.09 -16.08
C LEU A 514 26.39 -0.78 -16.69
N GLN A 515 25.99 -1.86 -17.36
CA GLN A 515 26.88 -2.64 -18.20
C GLN A 515 26.86 -2.08 -19.61
N SER A 516 28.03 -1.69 -20.14
CA SER A 516 28.11 -1.31 -21.54
C SER A 516 27.90 -2.57 -22.40
N CYS A 517 26.77 -2.67 -23.09
CA CYS A 517 26.65 -3.61 -24.19
C CYS A 517 27.60 -3.13 -25.28
N SER A 518 28.76 -3.79 -25.45
CA SER A 518 29.54 -3.61 -26.67
C SER A 518 28.61 -4.05 -27.80
N THR A 519 28.08 -3.10 -28.56
CA THR A 519 27.50 -3.42 -29.85
C THR A 519 28.60 -4.13 -30.61
N LYS A 520 28.49 -5.46 -30.75
CA LYS A 520 29.20 -6.15 -31.83
C LYS A 520 28.84 -5.36 -33.07
N GLU A 521 29.82 -4.68 -33.65
CA GLU A 521 29.72 -4.17 -35.00
C GLU A 521 29.24 -5.35 -35.85
N GLN A 522 27.95 -5.38 -36.17
CA GLN A 522 27.48 -6.17 -37.29
C GLN A 522 28.06 -5.48 -38.51
N GLY A 523 29.26 -5.91 -38.88
CA GLY A 523 29.89 -5.55 -40.12
C GLY A 523 28.99 -5.99 -41.28
N THR A 524 28.64 -4.99 -42.09
CA THR A 524 28.15 -5.05 -43.49
C THR A 524 26.86 -5.81 -43.77
#